data_AF-A0A9D2E174-F1
#
_entry.id   AF-A0A9D2E174-F1
#
_cell.length_a   1.000
_cell.length_b   1.000
_cell.length_c   1.000
_cell.angle_alpha   90.00
_cell.angle_beta   90.00
_cell.angle_gamma   90.00
#
_symmetry.space_group_name_H-M   'P 1'
#
loop_
_entity.id
_entity.type
_entity.pdbx_description
1 polymer ?
#
loop_
_entity_poly.entity_id
_entity_poly.type
_entity_poly.pdbx_seq_one_letter_code
_entity_poly.pdbx_strand_id
1 'polypeptide(L)'
;MDKEEQMKIVEEMQKVVAQMKQDDIDDNPASADEYFVCTCCGEEKSVAGSVMYGDGVVLCNDCVLLAEVGLALGKIKDVQGILDSMEDVRLEKMCEFIKQDQKTHEN
;
A
#
# COMPACT_ATOMS: atom_id res chain seq x y z
N MET A 1 4.23 -21.45 13.74
CA MET A 1 3.37 -21.41 12.55
C MET A 1 3.97 -22.27 11.48
N ASP A 2 3.22 -23.28 11.06
CA ASP A 2 3.53 -24.03 9.84
C ASP A 2 3.17 -23.19 8.60
N LYS A 3 3.56 -23.67 7.42
CA LYS A 3 3.37 -22.94 6.16
C LYS A 3 1.90 -22.84 5.73
N GLU A 4 1.07 -23.80 6.12
CA GLU A 4 -0.36 -23.82 5.75
C GLU A 4 -1.13 -22.77 6.55
N GLU A 5 -0.81 -22.62 7.84
CA GLU A 5 -1.34 -21.59 8.71
C GLU A 5 -0.95 -20.18 8.24
N GLN A 6 0.30 -20.00 7.81
CA GLN A 6 0.75 -18.74 7.19
C GLN A 6 -0.04 -18.41 5.93
N MET A 7 -0.29 -19.40 5.07
CA MET A 7 -1.04 -19.21 3.83
C MET A 7 -2.49 -18.81 4.11
N LYS A 8 -3.14 -19.43 5.10
CA LYS A 8 -4.50 -19.07 5.52
C LYS A 8 -4.58 -17.62 5.99
N ILE A 9 -3.61 -17.17 6.79
CA ILE A 9 -3.54 -15.76 7.23
C ILE A 9 -3.45 -14.84 6.01
N VAL A 10 -2.59 -15.16 5.04
CA VAL A 10 -2.44 -14.36 3.82
C VAL A 10 -3.76 -14.30 3.04
N GLU A 11 -4.42 -15.44 2.82
CA GLU A 11 -5.68 -15.51 2.08
C GLU A 11 -6.83 -14.77 2.80
N GLU A 12 -6.88 -14.84 4.12
CA GLU A 12 -7.88 -14.12 4.92
C GLU A 12 -7.64 -12.61 4.86
N MET A 13 -6.40 -12.16 5.01
CA MET A 13 -6.05 -10.73 4.90
C MET A 13 -6.31 -10.19 3.50
N GLN A 14 -6.03 -10.97 2.44
CA GLN A 14 -6.37 -10.61 1.06
C GLN A 14 -7.86 -10.35 0.89
N LYS A 15 -8.73 -11.19 1.47
CA LYS A 15 -10.18 -10.99 1.41
C LYS A 15 -10.62 -9.76 2.17
N VAL A 16 -10.08 -9.53 3.38
CA VAL A 16 -10.42 -8.36 4.20
C VAL A 16 -10.07 -7.08 3.46
N VAL A 17 -8.84 -6.97 2.97
CA VAL A 17 -8.34 -5.76 2.31
C VAL A 17 -9.06 -5.50 0.97
N ALA A 18 -9.40 -6.56 0.23
CA ALA A 18 -10.23 -6.45 -0.97
C ALA A 18 -11.65 -5.98 -0.65
N GLN A 19 -12.24 -6.50 0.43
CA GLN A 19 -13.56 -6.06 0.88
C GLN A 19 -13.54 -4.60 1.34
N MET A 20 -12.52 -4.18 2.09
CA MET A 20 -12.35 -2.76 2.49
C MET A 20 -12.35 -1.83 1.28
N LYS A 21 -11.62 -2.20 0.22
CA LYS A 21 -11.63 -1.42 -1.02
C LYS A 21 -13.02 -1.36 -1.65
N GLN A 22 -13.75 -2.47 -1.66
CA GLN A 22 -15.10 -2.51 -2.21
C GLN A 22 -16.07 -1.67 -1.39
N ASP A 23 -16.00 -1.76 -0.05
CA ASP A 23 -16.83 -1.00 0.87
C ASP A 23 -16.62 0.52 0.67
N ASP A 24 -15.36 0.97 0.54
CA ASP A 24 -15.04 2.38 0.26
C ASP A 24 -15.62 2.85 -1.09
N ILE A 25 -15.64 1.99 -2.10
CA ILE A 25 -16.20 2.32 -3.43
C ILE A 25 -17.73 2.34 -3.38
N ASP A 26 -18.34 1.41 -2.64
CA ASP A 26 -19.79 1.34 -2.48
C ASP A 26 -20.32 2.54 -1.69
N ASP A 27 -19.59 2.96 -0.65
CA ASP A 27 -19.92 4.13 0.18
C ASP A 27 -19.62 5.46 -0.55
N ASN A 28 -18.49 5.52 -1.26
CA ASN A 28 -18.08 6.67 -2.05
C ASN A 28 -17.43 6.24 -3.37
N PRO A 29 -18.20 6.19 -4.48
CA PRO A 29 -17.66 5.80 -5.79
C PRO A 29 -16.50 6.65 -6.28
N ALA A 30 -16.41 7.93 -5.85
CA ALA A 30 -15.31 8.81 -6.23
C ALA A 30 -13.95 8.33 -5.68
N SER A 31 -13.93 7.54 -4.61
CA SER A 31 -12.69 6.99 -4.03
C SER A 31 -11.91 6.08 -4.99
N ALA A 32 -12.59 5.52 -6.00
CA ALA A 32 -11.96 4.75 -7.07
C ALA A 32 -11.14 5.62 -8.03
N ASP A 33 -11.57 6.87 -8.21
CA ASP A 33 -11.01 7.82 -9.19
C ASP A 33 -10.22 8.97 -8.55
N GLU A 34 -10.24 9.08 -7.21
CA GLU A 34 -9.35 9.94 -6.45
C GLU A 34 -8.03 9.22 -6.18
N TYR A 35 -6.91 9.87 -6.50
CA TYR A 35 -5.58 9.28 -6.40
C TYR A 35 -4.70 10.02 -5.40
N PHE A 36 -3.80 9.26 -4.78
CA PHE A 36 -2.77 9.78 -3.88
C PHE A 36 -1.47 9.01 -4.05
N VAL A 37 -0.36 9.59 -3.58
CA VAL A 37 0.95 8.93 -3.57
C VAL A 37 1.09 8.15 -2.27
N CYS A 38 1.21 6.82 -2.37
CA CYS A 38 1.40 5.96 -1.21
C CYS A 38 2.71 6.28 -0.47
N THR A 39 2.64 6.45 0.85
CA THR A 39 3.84 6.74 1.67
C THR A 39 4.85 5.61 1.65
N CYS A 40 4.40 4.36 1.46
CA CYS A 40 5.25 3.17 1.47
C CYS A 40 5.88 2.86 0.11
N CYS A 41 5.08 2.64 -0.94
CA CYS A 41 5.63 2.26 -2.25
C CYS A 41 5.94 3.44 -3.18
N GLY A 42 5.45 4.65 -2.87
CA GLY A 42 5.64 5.84 -3.72
C GLY A 42 4.84 5.83 -5.02
N GLU A 43 3.97 4.83 -5.23
CA GLU A 43 3.10 4.78 -6.39
C GLU A 43 1.83 5.61 -6.20
N GLU A 44 1.35 6.20 -7.29
CA GLU A 44 0.02 6.81 -7.34
C GLU A 44 -1.05 5.71 -7.41
N LYS A 45 -1.97 5.72 -6.44
CA LYS A 45 -3.00 4.69 -6.27
C LYS A 45 -4.34 5.33 -5.89
N SER A 46 -5.44 4.61 -6.14
CA SER A 46 -6.78 5.03 -5.71
C SER A 46 -6.85 5.16 -4.19
N VAL A 47 -7.60 6.16 -3.71
CA VAL A 47 -7.91 6.35 -2.28
C VAL A 47 -8.72 5.18 -1.73
N ALA A 48 -9.52 4.51 -2.56
CA ALA A 48 -10.28 3.31 -2.18
C ALA A 48 -9.38 2.22 -1.58
N GLY A 49 -9.71 1.80 -0.36
CA GLY A 49 -9.00 0.78 0.41
C GLY A 49 -7.67 1.27 0.99
N SER A 50 -7.41 2.58 0.99
CA SER A 50 -6.24 3.17 1.65
C SER A 50 -6.48 3.30 3.15
N VAL A 51 -5.40 3.21 3.92
CA VAL A 51 -5.46 3.32 5.39
C VAL A 51 -4.40 4.30 5.88
N MET A 52 -4.80 5.15 6.81
CA MET A 52 -3.89 6.05 7.53
C MET A 52 -3.37 5.36 8.79
N TYR A 53 -2.04 5.29 8.92
CA TYR A 53 -1.36 4.77 10.10
C TYR A 53 -0.65 5.91 10.83
N GLY A 54 -1.10 6.23 12.06
CA GLY A 54 -0.53 7.34 12.82
C GLY A 54 -0.59 8.67 12.05
N ASP A 55 0.35 9.58 12.34
CA ASP A 55 0.36 10.91 11.74
C ASP A 55 1.13 10.92 10.42
N GLY A 56 0.39 11.05 9.31
CA GLY A 56 0.95 11.35 7.98
C GLY A 56 1.43 10.16 7.16
N VAL A 57 1.27 8.92 7.64
CA VAL A 57 1.54 7.72 6.83
C VAL A 57 0.24 7.20 6.24
N VAL A 58 0.09 7.28 4.92
CA VAL A 58 -1.08 6.76 4.20
C VAL A 58 -0.62 5.66 3.27
N LEU A 59 -1.15 4.46 3.48
CA LEU A 59 -0.81 3.27 2.69
C LEU A 59 -1.90 2.98 1.69
N CYS A 60 -1.52 2.66 0.46
CA CYS A 60 -2.45 2.11 -0.52
C CYS A 60 -2.87 0.70 -0.12
N ASN A 61 -3.98 0.22 -0.68
CA ASN A 61 -4.57 -1.08 -0.38
C ASN A 61 -3.56 -2.25 -0.45
N ASP A 62 -2.66 -2.24 -1.45
CA ASP A 62 -1.59 -3.25 -1.57
C ASP A 62 -0.59 -3.20 -0.41
N CYS A 63 -0.19 -2.00 0.01
CA CYS A 63 0.75 -1.81 1.13
C CYS A 63 0.10 -2.09 2.48
N VAL A 64 -1.21 -1.84 2.62
CA VAL A 64 -2.01 -2.27 3.78
C VAL A 64 -1.96 -3.78 3.91
N LEU A 65 -2.20 -4.53 2.83
CA LEU A 65 -2.10 -5.98 2.85
C LEU A 65 -0.73 -6.46 3.33
N LEU A 66 0.35 -5.88 2.81
CA LEU A 66 1.71 -6.24 3.21
C LEU A 66 1.97 -5.92 4.70
N ALA A 67 1.47 -4.79 5.19
CA ALA A 67 1.61 -4.39 6.58
C ALA A 67 0.84 -5.35 7.52
N GLU A 68 -0.43 -5.61 7.24
CA GLU A 68 -1.29 -6.47 8.06
C GLU A 68 -0.78 -7.92 8.06
N VAL A 69 -0.39 -8.46 6.90
CA VAL A 69 0.23 -9.79 6.82
C VAL A 69 1.56 -9.80 7.57
N GLY A 70 2.39 -8.78 7.39
CA GLY A 70 3.68 -8.67 8.07
C GLY A 70 3.53 -8.67 9.59
N LEU A 71 2.55 -7.93 10.11
CA LEU A 71 2.22 -7.86 11.54
C LEU A 71 1.67 -9.20 12.05
N ALA A 72 0.69 -9.78 11.35
CA ALA A 72 0.08 -11.05 11.72
C ALA A 72 1.08 -12.22 11.71
N LEU A 73 2.03 -12.22 10.77
CA LEU A 73 3.10 -13.21 10.67
C LEU A 73 4.30 -12.93 11.61
N GLY A 74 4.29 -11.81 12.35
CA GLY A 74 5.39 -11.38 13.20
C GLY A 74 6.70 -11.09 12.44
N LYS A 75 6.59 -10.71 11.16
CA LYS A 75 7.72 -10.36 10.29
C LYS A 75 8.15 -8.92 10.45
N ILE A 76 7.21 -8.04 10.81
CA ILE A 76 7.45 -6.65 11.20
C ILE A 76 6.82 -6.40 12.57
N LYS A 77 7.32 -5.38 13.28
CA LYS A 77 6.82 -5.01 14.61
C LYS A 77 5.75 -3.93 14.56
N ASP A 78 5.90 -3.02 13.61
CA ASP A 78 5.08 -1.84 13.42
C ASP A 78 5.15 -1.41 11.95
N VAL A 79 4.40 -0.36 11.62
CA VAL A 79 4.33 0.21 10.26
C VAL A 79 5.66 0.84 9.85
N GLN A 80 6.48 1.30 10.80
CA GLN A 80 7.81 1.82 10.45
C GLN A 80 8.68 0.70 9.86
N GLY A 81 8.57 -0.52 10.40
CA GLY A 81 9.27 -1.68 9.86
C GLY A 81 8.95 -2.00 8.39
N ILE A 82 7.72 -1.75 7.92
CA ILE A 82 7.41 -1.91 6.49
C ILE A 82 7.96 -0.74 5.66
N LEU A 83 7.87 0.50 6.14
CA LEU A 83 8.41 1.66 5.46
C LEU A 83 9.92 1.52 5.23
N ASP A 84 10.65 1.10 6.26
CA ASP A 84 12.09 0.87 6.20
C ASP A 84 12.43 -0.23 5.17
N SER A 85 11.61 -1.29 5.10
CA SER A 85 11.83 -2.38 4.14
C SER A 85 11.52 -2.02 2.68
N MET A 86 10.73 -0.96 2.47
CA MET A 86 10.25 -0.52 1.16
C MET A 86 10.93 0.79 0.69
N GLU A 87 11.85 1.34 1.47
CA GLU A 87 12.49 2.63 1.20
C GLU A 87 13.23 2.64 -0.15
N ASP A 88 13.97 1.58 -0.46
CA ASP A 88 14.68 1.44 -1.74
C ASP A 88 13.71 1.45 -2.93
N VAL A 89 12.62 0.69 -2.84
CA VAL A 89 11.57 0.62 -3.88
C VAL A 89 10.92 2.00 -4.06
N ARG A 90 10.61 2.68 -2.96
CA ARG A 90 10.04 4.02 -2.97
C ARG A 90 10.97 5.01 -3.66
N LEU A 91 12.27 4.96 -3.35
CA LEU A 91 13.28 5.85 -3.94
C LEU A 91 13.41 5.61 -5.44
N GLU A 92 13.43 4.34 -5.87
CA GLU A 92 13.45 3.97 -7.29
C GLU A 92 12.24 4.56 -8.04
N LYS A 93 11.04 4.44 -7.47
CA LYS A 93 9.81 4.98 -8.06
C LYS A 93 9.84 6.51 -8.18
N MET A 94 10.33 7.20 -7.15
CA MET A 94 10.54 8.64 -7.21
C MET A 94 11.55 9.05 -8.30
N CYS A 95 12.63 8.28 -8.46
CA CYS A 95 13.61 8.52 -9.52
C CYS A 95 13.02 8.29 -10.92
N GLU A 96 12.18 7.26 -11.10
CA GLU A 96 11.47 6.99 -12.34
C GLU A 96 10.55 8.15 -12.72
N PHE A 97 9.79 8.65 -11.76
CA PHE A 97 8.91 9.81 -11.95
C PHE A 97 9.69 11.03 -12.45
N ILE A 98 10.78 11.40 -11.77
CA ILE A 98 11.63 12.55 -12.17
C ILE A 98 12.16 12.37 -13.59
N LYS A 99 12.61 11.17 -13.96
CA LYS A 99 13.13 10.88 -15.31
C LYS A 99 12.04 10.98 -16.38
N GLN A 100 10.81 10.59 -16.06
CA GLN A 100 9.67 10.70 -16.98
C GLN A 100 9.24 12.16 -17.15
N ASP A 101 9.23 12.92 -16.07
CA ASP A 101 8.90 14.35 -16.06
C ASP A 101 9.90 15.15 -16.92
N GLN A 102 11.20 14.91 -16.73
CA GLN A 102 12.26 15.51 -17.55
C GLN A 102 12.07 15.23 -19.05
N LYS A 103 11.76 13.99 -19.43
CA LYS A 103 11.49 13.62 -20.83
C LYS A 103 10.25 14.30 -21.41
N THR A 104 9.25 14.56 -20.58
CA THR A 104 8.02 15.26 -21.00
C THR A 104 8.30 16.75 -21.23
N HIS A 105 9.16 17.35 -20.41
CA HIS A 105 9.55 18.76 -20.50
C HIS A 105 10.65 19.06 -21.55
N GLU A 106 11.36 18.05 -22.04
CA GLU A 106 12.36 18.17 -23.12
C GLU A 106 11.77 18.05 -24.55
N ASN A 107 10.48 17.77 -24.70
CA ASN A 107 9.75 17.73 -25.98
C ASN A 107 8.85 18.96 -26.18
#